data_AF-A0A6B4JHL6-F1
#
_entry.id   AF-A0A6B4JHL6-F1
#
_cell.length_a   1.000
_cell.length_b   1.000
_cell.length_c   1.000
_cell.angle_alpha   90.00
_cell.angle_beta   90.00
_cell.angle_gamma   90.00
#
_symmetry.space_group_name_H-M   'P 1'
#
loop_
_entity.id
_entity.type
_entity.pdbx_description
1 polymer ?
#
loop_
_entity_poly.entity_id
_entity_poly.type
_entity_poly.pdbx_seq_one_letter_code
_entity_poly.pdbx_strand_id
1 'polypeptide(L)' 'MEKQLTLLKQKYNYNLNRNRKAEEYFKTHTVKECEKHLDLFNKVTNELSNIITKIEGITGEKMTTYERLNGFKLGGK' A
#
# COMPACT_ATOMS: atom_id res chain seq x y z
N MET A 1 -6.26 5.68 19.77
CA MET A 1 -5.43 4.63 19.12
C MET A 1 -6.18 3.88 18.03
N GLU A 2 -7.34 3.28 18.32
CA GLU A 2 -8.10 2.50 17.31
C GLU A 2 -8.44 3.29 16.03
N LYS A 3 -8.94 4.53 16.15
CA LYS A 3 -9.27 5.37 14.98
C LYS A 3 -8.05 5.64 14.09
N GLN A 4 -6.87 5.83 14.69
CA GLN A 4 -5.62 6.08 13.97
C GLN A 4 -5.13 4.80 13.26
N LEU A 5 -5.21 3.65 13.94
CA LEU A 5 -4.85 2.35 13.34
C LEU A 5 -5.77 2.03 12.14
N THR A 6 -7.07 2.25 12.28
CA THR A 6 -8.03 2.05 11.18
C THR A 6 -7.71 2.94 9.98
N LEU A 7 -7.41 4.23 10.19
CA LEU A 7 -7.02 5.15 9.12
C LEU A 7 -5.73 4.70 8.42
N LEU A 8 -4.75 4.20 9.16
CA LEU A 8 -3.51 3.66 8.59
C LEU A 8 -3.79 2.41 7.75
N LYS A 9 -4.62 1.48 8.24
CA LYS A 9 -5.03 0.29 7.50
C LYS A 9 -5.80 0.64 6.22
N GLN A 10 -6.69 1.64 6.27
CA GLN A 10 -7.39 2.17 5.09
C GLN A 10 -6.41 2.76 4.07
N LYS A 11 -5.47 3.59 4.54
CA LYS A 11 -4.45 4.20 3.68
C LYS A 11 -3.53 3.14 3.06
N TYR A 12 -3.18 2.10 3.82
CA TYR A 12 -2.43 0.95 3.32
C TYR A 12 -3.16 0.28 2.16
N ASN A 13 -4.44 -0.09 2.36
CA ASN A 13 -5.25 -0.72 1.32
C ASN A 13 -5.37 0.14 0.06
N TYR A 14 -5.54 1.46 0.24
CA TYR A 14 -5.58 2.40 -0.89
C TYR A 14 -4.27 2.42 -1.69
N ASN A 15 -3.12 2.55 -1.01
CA ASN A 15 -1.82 2.57 -1.68
C ASN A 15 -1.48 1.20 -2.29
N LEU A 16 -1.88 0.10 -1.67
CA LEU A 16 -1.71 -1.25 -2.22
C LEU A 16 -2.48 -1.41 -3.53
N ASN A 17 -3.72 -0.91 -3.59
CA ASN A 17 -4.51 -0.90 -4.81
C ASN A 17 -3.88 -0.03 -5.91
N ARG A 18 -3.29 1.12 -5.55
CA ARG A 18 -2.54 1.94 -6.52
C ARG A 18 -1.31 1.23 -7.06
N ASN A 19 -0.59 0.50 -6.20
CA ASN A 19 0.58 -0.28 -6.60
C ASN A 19 0.17 -1.38 -7.61
N ARG A 20 -0.90 -2.14 -7.32
CA ARG A 20 -1.46 -3.14 -8.25
C ARG A 20 -1.87 -2.52 -9.61
N LYS A 21 -2.51 -1.35 -9.59
CA LYS A 21 -2.86 -0.63 -10.84
C LYS A 21 -1.62 -0.22 -11.63
N ALA A 22 -0.55 0.17 -10.95
CA ALA A 22 0.72 0.49 -11.60
C ALA A 22 1.35 -0.75 -12.23
N GLU A 23 1.33 -1.90 -11.55
CA GLU A 23 1.79 -3.17 -12.13
C GLU A 23 1.03 -3.53 -13.42
N GLU A 24 -0.30 -3.42 -13.40
CA GLU A 24 -1.12 -3.67 -14.61
C GLU A 24 -0.83 -2.66 -15.73
N TYR A 25 -0.61 -1.39 -15.39
CA TYR A 25 -0.19 -0.38 -16.35
C TYR A 25 1.18 -0.74 -16.97
N PHE A 26 2.16 -1.09 -16.15
CA PHE A 26 3.51 -1.43 -16.59
C PHE A 26 3.58 -2.70 -17.45
N LYS A 27 2.66 -3.64 -17.27
CA LYS A 27 2.53 -4.83 -18.14
C LYS A 27 1.98 -4.51 -19.53
N THR A 28 1.23 -3.43 -19.67
CA THR A 28 0.41 -3.15 -20.86
C THR A 28 0.92 -1.97 -21.69
N HIS A 29 1.87 -1.18 -21.17
CA HIS A 29 2.37 0.04 -21.80
C HIS A 29 3.87 -0.05 -22.11
N THR A 30 4.34 0.86 -22.97
CA THR A 30 5.75 0.91 -23.36
C THR A 30 6.64 1.42 -22.23
N VAL A 31 7.93 1.08 -22.25
CA VAL A 31 8.92 1.56 -21.27
C VAL A 31 8.88 3.09 -21.11
N LYS A 32 8.82 3.83 -22.22
CA LYS A 32 8.77 5.29 -22.23
C LYS A 32 7.52 5.87 -21.56
N GLU A 33 6.39 5.17 -21.62
CA GLU A 33 5.18 5.56 -20.91
C GLU A 33 5.28 5.23 -19.43
N CYS A 34 5.84 4.07 -19.09
CA CYS A 34 6.10 3.66 -17.71
C CYS A 34 7.05 4.62 -16.98
N GLU A 35 8.11 5.08 -17.65
CA GLU A 35 9.09 6.03 -17.11
C GLU A 35 8.44 7.31 -16.56
N LYS A 36 7.36 7.79 -17.20
CA LYS A 36 6.61 8.98 -16.75
C LYS A 36 5.96 8.80 -15.38
N HIS A 37 5.79 7.57 -14.93
CA HIS A 37 5.09 7.22 -13.69
C HIS A 37 6.00 6.59 -12.64
N LEU A 38 7.30 6.38 -12.91
CA LEU A 38 8.24 5.75 -11.98
C LEU A 38 8.38 6.51 -10.67
N ASP A 39 8.49 7.84 -10.72
CA ASP A 39 8.59 8.67 -9.50
C ASP A 39 7.35 8.52 -8.60
N LEU A 40 6.17 8.50 -9.22
CA LEU A 40 4.92 8.32 -8.52
C LEU A 40 4.81 6.92 -7.92
N PHE A 41 5.21 5.89 -8.67
CA PHE A 41 5.25 4.51 -8.19
C PHE A 41 6.20 4.37 -6.99
N ASN A 42 7.43 4.87 -7.12
CA ASN A 42 8.44 4.87 -6.06
C ASN A 42 7.93 5.57 -4.79
N LYS A 43 7.26 6.71 -4.94
CA LYS A 43 6.63 7.42 -3.82
C LYS A 43 5.57 6.56 -3.13
N VAL A 44 4.67 5.92 -3.88
CA VAL A 44 3.63 5.04 -3.32
C VAL A 44 4.25 3.83 -2.60
N THR A 45 5.29 3.23 -3.17
CA THR A 45 6.03 2.11 -2.55
C THR A 45 6.68 2.53 -1.24
N ASN A 46 7.32 3.71 -1.19
CA ASN A 46 7.89 4.24 0.04
C ASN A 46 6.81 4.55 1.09
N GLU A 47 5.67 5.09 0.67
CA GLU A 47 4.54 5.31 1.57
C GLU A 47 3.98 4.00 2.14
N LEU A 48 3.92 2.92 1.35
CA LEU A 48 3.53 1.59 1.84
C LEU A 48 4.48 1.11 2.95
N SER A 49 5.79 1.16 2.71
CA SER A 49 6.80 0.78 3.71
C SER A 49 6.65 1.59 5.00
N ASN A 50 6.46 2.91 4.88
CA ASN A 50 6.26 3.79 6.04
C ASN A 50 4.96 3.47 6.81
N ILE A 51 3.88 3.12 6.12
CA ILE A 51 2.62 2.75 6.77
C ILE A 51 2.77 1.41 7.49
N ILE A 52 3.48 0.44 6.90
CA ILE A 52 3.80 -0.84 7.55
C ILE A 52 4.50 -0.57 8.89
N THR A 53 5.60 0.19 8.88
CA THR A 53 6.34 0.51 10.11
C THR A 53 5.46 1.17 11.18
N LYS A 54 4.55 2.06 10.77
CA LYS A 54 3.62 2.72 11.70
C LYS A 54 2.58 1.76 12.27
N ILE A 55 2.03 0.87 11.45
CA ILE A 55 1.08 -0.14 11.91
C ILE A 55 1.77 -1.06 12.91
N GLU A 56 2.94 -1.60 12.56
CA GLU A 56 3.71 -2.50 13.42
C GLU A 56 4.13 -1.84 14.74
N GLY A 57 4.48 -0.55 14.71
CA GLY A 57 4.80 0.22 15.91
C GLY A 57 3.59 0.47 16.82
N ILE A 58 2.38 0.54 16.26
CA ILE A 58 1.14 0.73 17.05
C ILE A 58 0.63 -0.61 17.60
N THR A 59 0.72 -1.69 16.82
CA THR A 59 0.21 -3.01 17.23
C THR A 59 1.19 -3.79 18.08
N GLY A 60 2.49 -3.50 17.98
CA GLY A 60 3.56 -4.32 18.58
C GLY A 60 3.82 -5.62 17.82
N GLU A 61 3.15 -5.83 16.69
CA GLU A 61 3.21 -7.07 15.90
C GLU A 61 3.58 -6.77 14.45
N LYS A 62 4.30 -7.71 13.83
CA LYS A 62 4.62 -7.62 12.40
C LYS A 62 3.37 -7.85 11.55
N MET A 63 3.23 -7.08 10.48
CA MET A 63 2.18 -7.37 9.49
C MET A 63 2.42 -8.74 8.86
N THR A 64 1.37 -9.55 8.81
CA THR A 64 1.42 -10.88 8.21
C THR A 64 1.67 -10.81 6.71
N THR A 65 2.19 -11.89 6.14
CA THR A 65 2.31 -12.05 4.68
C THR A 65 0.97 -11.83 3.98
N TYR A 66 -0.12 -12.34 4.58
CA TYR A 66 -1.46 -12.15 4.03
C TYR A 66 -1.85 -10.67 3.97
N GLU A 67 -1.68 -9.91 5.05
CA GLU A 67 -2.03 -8.49 5.09
C GLU A 67 -1.16 -7.67 4.14
N ARG A 68 0.11 -8.04 3.98
CA ARG A 68 1.02 -7.38 3.03
C ARG A 68 0.60 -7.58 1.58
N LEU A 69 0.15 -8.78 1.23
CA LEU A 69 -0.28 -9.13 -0.13
C LEU A 69 -1.71 -8.67 -0.43
N ASN A 70 -2.61 -8.76 0.55
CA ASN A 70 -4.05 -8.62 0.32
C ASN A 70 -4.65 -7.34 0.92
N GLY A 71 -3.93 -6.68 1.82
CA GLY A 71 -4.45 -5.60 2.65
C GLY A 71 -5.23 -6.13 3.86
N PHE A 72 -5.87 -5.21 4.58
CA PHE A 72 -6.64 -5.49 5.78
C PHE A 72 -8.13 -5.67 5.45
N LYS A 73 -8.76 -6.68 6.06
CA LYS A 73 -10.23 -6.76 6.11
C LYS A 73 -10.73 -5.75 7.12
N LEU A 74 -11.34 -4.68 6.64
CA LEU A 74 -11.97 -3.67 7.46
C LEU A 74 -13.47 -3.98 7.42
N GLY A 75 -14.04 -4.41 8.56
CA GLY A 75 -15.47 -4.69 8.65
C GLY A 75 -16.25 -3.48 8.14
N GLY A 76 -17.05 -3.68 7.10
CA GLY A 76 -18.05 -2.71 6.68
C GLY A 76 -19.14 -2.66 7.74
N LYS A 77 -19.61 -1.47 8.07
CA LYS A 77 -20.99 -1.33 8.55
C LYS A 77 -21.95 -1.81 7.47
#